data_AF-A0AAV1LWX4-F1
#
_entry.id   AF-A0AAV1LWX4-F1
#
_cell.length_a   1.000
_cell.length_b   1.000
_cell.length_c   1.000
_cell.angle_alpha   90.00
_cell.angle_beta   90.00
_cell.angle_gamma   90.00
#
_symmetry.space_group_name_H-M   'P 1'
#
loop_
_entity.id
_entity.type
_entity.pdbx_description
1 polymer ?
#
loop_
_entity_poly.entity_id
_entity_poly.type
_entity_poly.pdbx_seq_one_letter_code
_entity_poly.pdbx_strand_id
1 'polypeptide(L)'
;MAINFKLETGIQLLTRLLKKPGIENFYPMLFEKGPKQGDIIELFSNAGNSCLLLDIICELLLPVELGGVEGSILIFNTDGNLDFMIIVESLKKKLLTSIKKGVCESKIDYYVDNALQVALKKMFFVEIFDATQFSITIQNLESVLSKHSSISLVIFDTLTAFYWSEQSYKITKMDLYIKNLLRIIQKVTKDYKVTVLYTRPEYFSSTKEVIENLEPCFEFQTLEQLNYRIHMMYAGDATYEVVVRTHEKQIKRHFIVCDGFITWL
;
A
#
# COMPACT_ATOMS: atom_id res chain seq x y z
N MET A 1 -5.06 30.86 22.85
CA MET A 1 -3.98 30.01 22.29
C MET A 1 -3.90 28.78 23.16
N ALA A 2 -4.58 27.69 22.77
CA ALA A 2 -4.60 26.46 23.58
C ALA A 2 -3.30 25.70 23.33
N ILE A 3 -2.50 25.52 24.37
CA ILE A 3 -1.34 24.61 24.33
C ILE A 3 -1.93 23.21 24.20
N ASN A 4 -1.77 22.60 23.03
CA ASN A 4 -2.30 21.27 22.75
C ASN A 4 -1.35 20.25 23.41
N PHE A 5 -1.58 19.94 24.69
CA PHE A 5 -0.87 18.89 25.39
C PHE A 5 -1.30 17.54 24.79
N LYS A 6 -0.44 16.94 23.97
CA LYS A 6 -0.61 15.55 23.53
C LYS A 6 -0.15 14.65 24.67
N LEU A 7 -1.10 14.01 25.34
CA LEU A 7 -0.82 13.03 26.39
C LEU A 7 -0.55 11.68 25.72
N GLU A 8 0.70 11.22 25.77
CA GLU A 8 1.13 9.92 25.21
C GLU A 8 1.63 8.99 26.32
N THR A 9 1.48 7.69 26.11
CA THR A 9 2.03 6.65 26.99
C THR A 9 3.52 6.43 26.68
N GLY A 10 4.29 5.93 27.66
CA GLY A 10 5.70 5.60 27.44
C GLY A 10 5.92 4.57 26.32
N ILE A 11 4.95 3.66 26.12
CA ILE A 11 4.97 2.68 25.02
C ILE A 11 4.81 3.38 23.66
N GLN A 12 3.88 4.32 23.54
CA GLN A 12 3.68 5.09 22.30
C GLN A 12 4.93 5.87 21.90
N LEU A 13 5.53 6.57 22.87
CA LEU A 13 6.78 7.31 22.65
C LEU A 13 7.91 6.38 22.22
N LEU A 14 8.10 5.27 22.94
CA LEU A 14 9.15 4.31 22.61
C LEU A 14 8.95 3.74 21.21
N THR A 15 7.73 3.33 20.84
CA THR A 15 7.42 2.80 19.51
C THR A 15 7.73 3.79 18.38
N ARG A 16 7.56 5.10 18.60
CA ARG A 16 7.93 6.14 17.62
C ARG A 16 9.46 6.32 17.50
N LEU A 17 10.19 6.13 18.59
CA LEU A 17 11.65 6.29 18.64
C LEU A 17 12.39 5.05 18.12
N LEU A 18 11.81 3.86 18.28
CA LEU A 18 12.40 2.63 17.80
C LEU A 18 12.61 2.67 16.28
N LYS A 19 13.75 2.13 15.83
CA LYS A 19 14.01 1.96 14.41
C LYS A 19 13.03 0.92 13.87
N LYS A 20 12.08 1.38 13.06
CA LYS A 20 11.16 0.49 12.36
C LYS A 20 11.86 -0.18 11.17
N PRO A 21 11.45 -1.42 10.81
CA PRO A 21 11.90 -2.03 9.58
C PRO A 21 11.47 -1.13 8.40
N GLY A 22 12.45 -0.60 7.67
CA GLY A 22 12.20 0.09 6.41
C GLY A 22 11.85 -0.89 5.31
N ILE A 23 11.29 -0.37 4.23
CA ILE A 23 11.08 -1.11 2.98
C ILE A 23 12.09 -0.64 1.93
N GLU A 24 13.35 -0.51 2.35
CA GLU A 24 14.46 -0.19 1.46
C GLU A 24 14.62 -1.31 0.42
N ASN A 25 14.85 -0.94 -0.84
CA ASN A 25 14.87 -1.85 -1.99
C ASN A 25 13.57 -2.66 -2.20
N PHE A 26 12.47 -2.26 -1.57
CA PHE A 26 11.17 -2.87 -1.84
C PHE A 26 10.75 -2.62 -3.28
N TYR A 27 10.35 -3.70 -3.94
CA TYR A 27 9.83 -3.73 -5.30
C TYR A 27 10.60 -2.79 -6.27
N PRO A 28 11.87 -3.11 -6.59
CA PRO A 28 12.74 -2.24 -7.39
C PRO A 28 12.19 -1.87 -8.77
N MET A 29 11.37 -2.73 -9.38
CA MET A 29 10.73 -2.44 -10.67
C MET A 29 9.79 -1.23 -10.60
N LEU A 30 9.16 -0.99 -9.44
CA LEU A 30 8.30 0.18 -9.21
C LEU A 30 9.07 1.33 -8.55
N PHE A 31 9.88 1.03 -7.52
CA PHE A 31 10.43 2.06 -6.63
C PHE A 31 11.95 2.27 -6.75
N GLU A 32 12.64 1.52 -7.60
CA GLU A 32 14.10 1.42 -7.71
C GLU A 32 14.78 1.11 -6.36
N LYS A 33 15.02 2.12 -5.53
CA LYS A 33 15.63 2.00 -4.20
C LYS A 33 14.61 1.74 -3.08
N GLY A 34 13.32 1.64 -3.42
CA GLY A 34 12.23 1.56 -2.45
C GLY A 34 11.76 2.95 -1.99
N PRO A 35 10.53 3.05 -1.47
CA PRO A 35 10.03 4.27 -0.85
C PRO A 35 10.69 4.52 0.50
N LYS A 36 10.83 5.79 0.88
CA LYS A 36 11.30 6.20 2.21
C LYS A 36 10.22 5.94 3.24
N GLN A 37 10.64 5.81 4.50
CA GLN A 37 9.73 5.68 5.62
C GLN A 37 8.82 6.91 5.73
N GLY A 38 7.50 6.69 5.79
CA GLY A 38 6.51 7.76 5.84
C GLY A 38 5.98 8.21 4.49
N ASP A 39 6.55 7.74 3.38
CA ASP A 39 6.10 8.15 2.05
C ASP A 39 4.64 7.77 1.81
N ILE A 40 3.94 8.60 1.03
CA ILE A 40 2.57 8.35 0.58
C ILE A 40 2.58 7.99 -0.90
N ILE A 41 1.97 6.85 -1.20
CA ILE A 41 1.92 6.24 -2.51
C ILE A 41 0.45 6.16 -2.94
N GLU A 42 0.12 6.83 -4.03
CA GLU A 42 -1.16 6.66 -4.71
C GLU A 42 -1.02 5.63 -5.83
N LEU A 43 -1.86 4.60 -5.81
CA LEU A 43 -2.05 3.67 -6.93
C LEU A 43 -3.37 3.98 -7.62
N PHE A 44 -3.31 4.24 -8.92
CA PHE A 44 -4.43 4.68 -9.72
C PHE A 44 -4.54 3.85 -11.01
N SER A 45 -5.74 3.31 -11.32
CA SER A 45 -5.98 2.60 -12.60
C SER A 45 -7.47 2.47 -12.98
N ASN A 46 -7.70 2.34 -14.29
CA ASN A 46 -8.98 2.00 -14.94
C ASN A 46 -9.46 0.57 -14.70
N ALA A 47 -8.54 -0.38 -14.62
CA ALA A 47 -8.79 -1.82 -14.50
C ALA A 47 -7.51 -2.53 -14.05
N GLY A 48 -7.63 -3.56 -13.21
CA GLY A 48 -6.49 -4.39 -12.80
C GLY A 48 -5.67 -3.88 -11.61
N ASN A 49 -6.14 -2.85 -10.88
CA ASN A 49 -5.54 -2.42 -9.61
C ASN A 49 -5.29 -3.60 -8.66
N SER A 50 -6.26 -4.51 -8.56
CA SER A 50 -6.16 -5.69 -7.71
C SER A 50 -4.96 -6.57 -8.05
N CYS A 51 -4.56 -6.71 -9.32
CA CYS A 51 -3.40 -7.53 -9.69
C CYS A 51 -2.07 -6.89 -9.25
N LEU A 52 -1.88 -5.61 -9.53
CA LEU A 52 -0.66 -4.91 -9.12
C LEU A 52 -0.59 -4.76 -7.59
N LEU A 53 -1.71 -4.44 -6.95
CA LEU A 53 -1.80 -4.36 -5.49
C LEU A 53 -1.49 -5.71 -4.83
N LEU A 54 -2.07 -6.80 -5.34
CA LEU A 54 -1.83 -8.16 -4.87
C LEU A 54 -0.35 -8.54 -5.00
N ASP A 55 0.27 -8.20 -6.12
CA ASP A 55 1.69 -8.49 -6.32
C ASP A 55 2.59 -7.64 -5.40
N ILE A 56 2.26 -6.37 -5.18
CA ILE A 56 2.90 -5.49 -4.18
C ILE A 56 2.82 -6.10 -2.78
N ILE A 57 1.64 -6.59 -2.38
CA ILE A 57 1.44 -7.26 -1.08
C ILE A 57 2.32 -8.51 -1.00
N CYS A 58 2.35 -9.32 -2.05
CA CYS A 58 3.14 -10.55 -2.08
C CYS A 58 4.65 -10.28 -2.06
N GLU A 59 5.14 -9.26 -2.78
CA GLU A 59 6.56 -8.83 -2.73
C GLU A 59 6.95 -8.37 -1.32
N LEU A 60 6.06 -7.66 -0.62
CA LEU A 60 6.34 -7.15 0.71
C LEU A 60 6.48 -8.30 1.73
N LEU A 61 5.59 -9.29 1.63
CA LEU A 61 5.54 -10.41 2.57
C LEU A 61 6.56 -11.52 2.27
N LEU A 62 7.17 -11.51 1.08
CA LEU A 62 8.14 -12.51 0.67
C LEU A 62 9.37 -12.50 1.62
N PRO A 63 9.85 -13.65 2.11
CA PRO A 63 11.03 -13.75 2.97
C PRO A 63 12.30 -13.19 2.33
N VAL A 64 13.21 -12.68 3.16
CA VAL A 64 14.47 -12.07 2.70
C VAL A 64 15.36 -13.11 1.99
N GLU A 65 15.35 -14.36 2.46
CA GLU A 65 16.11 -15.47 1.86
C GLU A 65 15.64 -15.81 0.44
N LEU A 66 14.40 -15.43 0.10
CA LEU A 66 13.81 -15.60 -1.22
C LEU A 66 13.87 -14.31 -2.06
N GLY A 67 14.62 -13.30 -1.61
CA GLY A 67 14.79 -12.03 -2.30
C GLY A 67 13.69 -11.00 -2.02
N GLY A 68 12.82 -11.25 -1.04
CA GLY A 68 11.82 -10.29 -0.58
C GLY A 68 12.33 -9.37 0.52
N VAL A 69 11.42 -8.61 1.12
CA VAL A 69 11.72 -7.68 2.23
C VAL A 69 11.17 -8.13 3.58
N GLU A 70 10.34 -9.18 3.60
CA GLU A 70 9.71 -9.75 4.78
C GLU A 70 9.07 -8.71 5.73
N GLY A 71 8.43 -7.71 5.12
CA GLY A 71 7.78 -6.60 5.78
C GLY A 71 6.50 -7.01 6.50
N SER A 72 5.96 -6.08 7.29
CA SER A 72 4.67 -6.25 7.95
C SER A 72 3.68 -5.20 7.46
N ILE A 73 2.47 -5.63 7.18
CA ILE A 73 1.47 -4.86 6.46
C ILE A 73 0.15 -4.81 7.22
N LEU A 74 -0.50 -3.65 7.17
CA LEU A 74 -1.88 -3.47 7.61
C LEU A 74 -2.73 -3.05 6.41
N ILE A 75 -3.75 -3.84 6.08
CA ILE A 75 -4.62 -3.64 4.93
C ILE A 75 -6.01 -3.30 5.43
N PHE A 76 -6.53 -2.16 4.98
CA PHE A 76 -7.92 -1.77 5.13
C PHE A 76 -8.62 -1.99 3.79
N ASN A 77 -9.41 -3.06 3.70
CA ASN A 77 -10.27 -3.33 2.56
C ASN A 77 -11.60 -2.61 2.78
N THR A 78 -11.94 -1.68 1.90
CA THR A 78 -13.13 -0.83 2.02
C THR A 78 -14.10 -1.00 0.86
N ASP A 79 -13.66 -1.61 -0.25
CA ASP A 79 -14.45 -1.78 -1.47
C ASP A 79 -14.71 -3.26 -1.80
N GLY A 80 -14.22 -4.18 -0.95
CA GLY A 80 -14.49 -5.63 -1.06
C GLY A 80 -13.80 -6.32 -2.25
N ASN A 81 -13.05 -5.59 -3.08
CA ASN A 81 -12.43 -6.12 -4.28
C ASN A 81 -11.15 -6.93 -4.00
N LEU A 82 -10.56 -6.76 -2.82
CA LEU A 82 -9.38 -7.49 -2.39
C LEU A 82 -9.77 -8.63 -1.44
N ASP A 83 -9.74 -9.86 -1.94
CA ASP A 83 -10.08 -11.04 -1.14
C ASP A 83 -8.84 -11.61 -0.43
N PHE A 84 -8.96 -11.85 0.88
CA PHE A 84 -7.90 -12.48 1.69
C PHE A 84 -7.42 -13.82 1.12
N MET A 85 -8.32 -14.69 0.66
CA MET A 85 -7.99 -15.98 0.07
C MET A 85 -7.18 -15.82 -1.21
N ILE A 86 -7.51 -14.83 -2.05
CA ILE A 86 -6.73 -14.51 -3.26
C ILE A 86 -5.31 -14.07 -2.89
N ILE A 87 -5.14 -13.29 -1.80
CA ILE A 87 -3.82 -12.95 -1.26
C ILE A 87 -3.06 -14.20 -0.84
N VAL A 88 -3.68 -15.07 -0.03
CA VAL A 88 -3.04 -16.30 0.47
C VAL A 88 -2.62 -17.22 -0.68
N GLU A 89 -3.50 -17.45 -1.65
CA GLU A 89 -3.20 -18.28 -2.81
C GLU A 89 -2.06 -17.72 -3.65
N SER A 90 -2.06 -16.41 -3.89
CA SER A 90 -1.03 -15.74 -4.70
C SER A 90 0.31 -15.75 -4.00
N LEU A 91 0.33 -15.49 -2.69
CA LEU A 91 1.53 -15.59 -1.87
C LEU A 91 2.07 -17.03 -1.84
N LYS A 92 1.21 -18.03 -1.67
CA LYS A 92 1.61 -19.45 -1.68
C LYS A 92 2.23 -19.84 -3.02
N LYS A 93 1.61 -19.45 -4.14
CA LYS A 93 2.17 -19.73 -5.47
C LYS A 93 3.51 -19.00 -5.66
N LYS A 94 3.66 -17.74 -5.21
CA LYS A 94 4.92 -16.98 -5.29
C LYS A 94 6.05 -17.62 -4.48
N LEU A 95 5.75 -18.08 -3.27
CA LEU A 95 6.68 -18.84 -2.43
C LEU A 95 7.13 -20.13 -3.10
N LEU A 96 6.19 -20.89 -3.66
CA LEU A 96 6.48 -22.14 -4.38
C LEU A 96 7.44 -21.91 -5.56
N THR A 97 7.17 -20.88 -6.38
CA THR A 97 8.02 -20.52 -7.52
C THR A 97 9.42 -20.08 -7.09
N SER A 98 9.53 -19.38 -5.96
CA SER A 98 10.81 -18.89 -5.44
C SER A 98 11.65 -20.03 -4.84
N ILE A 99 11.04 -20.94 -4.08
CA ILE A 99 11.72 -22.07 -3.42
C ILE A 99 12.20 -23.13 -4.44
N LYS A 100 11.41 -23.40 -5.49
CA LYS A 100 11.75 -24.36 -6.54
C LYS A 100 13.08 -24.05 -7.25
N LYS A 101 13.56 -22.81 -7.21
CA LYS A 101 14.83 -22.40 -7.82
C LYS A 101 16.08 -22.86 -7.04
N GLY A 102 15.95 -23.48 -5.86
CA GLY A 102 17.11 -23.82 -5.03
C GLY A 102 16.99 -25.01 -4.07
N VAL A 103 15.90 -25.80 -4.10
CA VAL A 103 15.66 -26.87 -3.09
C VAL A 103 15.23 -28.20 -3.74
N CYS A 104 15.63 -29.31 -3.12
CA CYS A 104 15.26 -30.68 -3.49
C CYS A 104 13.75 -30.94 -3.27
N GLU A 105 13.09 -31.60 -4.21
CA GLU A 105 11.62 -31.72 -4.29
C GLU A 105 10.94 -32.30 -3.03
N SER A 106 11.63 -33.16 -2.29
CA SER A 106 11.06 -33.92 -1.17
C SER A 106 10.70 -33.11 0.09
N LYS A 107 11.07 -31.83 0.18
CA LYS A 107 10.77 -30.97 1.35
C LYS A 107 10.04 -29.66 1.01
N ILE A 108 9.68 -29.45 -0.24
CA ILE A 108 9.16 -28.15 -0.72
C ILE A 108 7.89 -27.74 0.04
N ASP A 109 6.93 -28.66 0.20
CA ASP A 109 5.65 -28.35 0.83
C ASP A 109 5.80 -27.85 2.27
N TYR A 110 6.67 -28.49 3.05
CA TYR A 110 6.96 -28.06 4.43
C TYR A 110 7.55 -26.64 4.48
N TYR A 111 8.52 -26.33 3.61
CA TYR A 111 9.12 -25.00 3.57
C TYR A 111 8.13 -23.93 3.12
N VAL A 112 7.30 -24.22 2.12
CA VAL A 112 6.26 -23.31 1.63
C VAL A 112 5.25 -23.02 2.74
N ASP A 113 4.73 -24.05 3.41
CA ASP A 113 3.72 -23.85 4.45
C ASP A 113 4.30 -23.10 5.67
N ASN A 114 5.54 -23.37 6.06
CA ASN A 114 6.21 -22.62 7.12
C ASN A 114 6.43 -21.14 6.73
N ALA A 115 6.93 -20.88 5.52
CA ALA A 115 7.13 -19.51 5.02
C ALA A 115 5.79 -18.75 4.92
N LEU A 116 4.73 -19.42 4.46
CA LEU A 116 3.39 -18.87 4.40
C LEU A 116 2.87 -18.50 5.79
N GLN A 117 3.03 -19.38 6.79
CA GLN A 117 2.62 -19.08 8.17
C GLN A 117 3.37 -17.87 8.74
N VAL A 118 4.67 -17.74 8.48
CA VAL A 118 5.47 -16.59 8.92
C VAL A 118 4.99 -15.31 8.26
N ALA A 119 4.74 -15.33 6.94
CA ALA A 119 4.25 -14.19 6.20
C ALA A 119 2.84 -13.75 6.66
N LEU A 120 1.91 -14.70 6.88
CA LEU A 120 0.56 -14.38 7.33
C LEU A 120 0.54 -13.77 8.75
N LYS A 121 1.47 -14.13 9.64
CA LYS A 121 1.61 -13.49 10.96
C LYS A 121 2.00 -12.01 10.88
N LYS A 122 2.57 -11.58 9.75
CA LYS A 122 2.99 -10.20 9.50
C LYS A 122 1.92 -9.39 8.77
N MET A 123 0.81 -10.01 8.40
CA MET A 123 -0.30 -9.39 7.68
C MET A 123 -1.50 -9.18 8.60
N PHE A 124 -1.93 -7.93 8.71
CA PHE A 124 -3.15 -7.53 9.39
C PHE A 124 -4.15 -7.10 8.32
N PHE A 125 -5.33 -7.71 8.30
CA PHE A 125 -6.34 -7.47 7.29
C PHE A 125 -7.67 -7.10 7.97
N VAL A 126 -8.22 -5.95 7.61
CA VAL A 126 -9.40 -5.36 8.24
C VAL A 126 -10.40 -4.99 7.15
N GLU A 127 -11.57 -5.61 7.22
CA GLU A 127 -12.72 -5.26 6.38
C GLU A 127 -13.47 -4.08 6.99
N ILE A 128 -13.79 -3.09 6.15
CA ILE A 128 -14.52 -1.88 6.54
C ILE A 128 -15.72 -1.73 5.63
N PHE A 129 -16.93 -1.76 6.21
CA PHE A 129 -18.16 -1.81 5.44
C PHE A 129 -18.94 -0.50 5.41
N ASP A 130 -18.59 0.46 6.27
CA ASP A 130 -19.29 1.75 6.34
C ASP A 130 -18.37 2.91 6.75
N ALA A 131 -18.85 4.13 6.48
CA ALA A 131 -18.12 5.38 6.73
C ALA A 131 -17.79 5.60 8.23
N THR A 132 -18.64 5.10 9.13
CA THR A 132 -18.44 5.22 10.58
C THR A 132 -17.28 4.32 11.00
N GLN A 133 -17.28 3.06 10.55
CA GLN A 133 -16.17 2.13 10.77
C GLN A 133 -14.86 2.69 10.21
N PHE A 134 -14.90 3.26 9.00
CA PHE A 134 -13.73 3.88 8.38
C PHE A 134 -13.18 5.04 9.20
N SER A 135 -14.05 5.99 9.59
CA SER A 135 -13.69 7.13 10.41
C SER A 135 -13.09 6.73 11.75
N ILE A 136 -13.74 5.79 12.46
CA ILE A 136 -13.23 5.27 13.75
C ILE A 136 -11.88 4.58 13.56
N THR A 137 -11.70 3.83 12.48
CA THR A 137 -10.48 3.08 12.19
C THR A 137 -9.30 4.03 11.94
N ILE A 138 -9.51 5.08 11.14
CA ILE A 138 -8.48 6.10 10.89
C ILE A 138 -8.11 6.84 12.18
N GLN A 139 -9.08 7.20 13.02
CA GLN A 139 -8.82 7.86 14.31
C GLN A 139 -8.07 6.94 15.29
N ASN A 140 -8.30 5.63 15.22
CA ASN A 140 -7.62 4.63 16.05
C ASN A 140 -6.28 4.15 15.49
N LEU A 141 -5.84 4.64 14.33
CA LEU A 141 -4.62 4.19 13.66
C LEU A 141 -3.38 4.28 14.57
N GLU A 142 -3.28 5.33 15.39
CA GLU A 142 -2.17 5.50 16.34
C GLU A 142 -2.08 4.34 17.34
N SER A 143 -3.23 3.90 17.87
CA SER A 143 -3.31 2.78 18.81
C SER A 143 -2.87 1.47 18.15
N VAL A 144 -3.29 1.24 16.90
CA VAL A 144 -2.92 0.05 16.13
C VAL A 144 -1.42 0.02 15.85
N LEU A 145 -0.84 1.12 15.34
CA LEU A 145 0.59 1.21 15.03
C LEU A 145 1.48 1.17 16.28
N SER A 146 0.94 1.56 17.44
CA SER A 146 1.62 1.43 18.73
C SER A 146 1.70 -0.02 19.20
N LYS A 147 0.62 -0.78 19.03
CA LYS A 147 0.55 -2.20 19.40
C LYS A 147 1.34 -3.09 18.44
N HIS A 148 1.35 -2.74 17.16
CA HIS A 148 2.01 -3.49 16.10
C HIS A 148 3.15 -2.68 15.51
N SER A 149 4.22 -2.55 16.29
CA SER A 149 5.39 -1.73 15.93
C SER A 149 6.13 -2.23 14.68
N SER A 150 5.97 -3.49 14.29
CA SER A 150 6.58 -4.09 13.10
C SER A 150 6.01 -3.58 11.78
N ILE A 151 4.79 -3.02 11.77
CA ILE A 151 4.12 -2.57 10.53
C ILE A 151 4.99 -1.52 9.84
N SER A 152 5.33 -1.79 8.58
CA SER A 152 6.11 -0.93 7.70
C SER A 152 5.28 -0.32 6.56
N LEU A 153 4.18 -0.97 6.17
CA LEU A 153 3.25 -0.47 5.14
C LEU A 153 1.79 -0.53 5.63
N VAL A 154 1.04 0.54 5.41
CA VAL A 154 -0.42 0.58 5.55
C VAL A 154 -1.05 0.73 4.17
N ILE A 155 -2.01 -0.13 3.83
CA ILE A 155 -2.76 -0.11 2.59
C ILE A 155 -4.21 0.27 2.85
N PHE A 156 -4.74 1.19 2.05
CA PHE A 156 -6.18 1.46 1.95
C PHE A 156 -6.67 1.12 0.54
N ASP A 157 -7.48 0.07 0.42
CA ASP A 157 -8.09 -0.34 -0.85
C ASP A 157 -9.61 -0.22 -0.75
N THR A 158 -10.20 0.95 -0.98
CA THR A 158 -9.65 2.24 -1.46
C THR A 158 -9.88 3.36 -0.44
N LEU A 159 -9.08 4.44 -0.43
CA LEU A 159 -9.39 5.64 0.36
C LEU A 159 -10.70 6.32 -0.06
N THR A 160 -11.27 5.95 -1.21
CA THR A 160 -12.40 6.67 -1.82
C THR A 160 -13.75 6.04 -1.56
N ALA A 161 -13.83 4.88 -0.91
CA ALA A 161 -15.04 4.05 -0.87
C ALA A 161 -16.26 4.78 -0.29
N PHE A 162 -16.04 5.63 0.72
CA PHE A 162 -17.12 6.34 1.42
C PHE A 162 -17.30 7.78 0.96
N TYR A 163 -16.63 8.19 -0.11
CA TYR A 163 -16.73 9.55 -0.63
C TYR A 163 -18.18 9.99 -0.86
N TRP A 164 -18.98 9.16 -1.54
CA TRP A 164 -20.36 9.49 -1.87
C TRP A 164 -21.29 9.49 -0.66
N SER A 165 -21.09 8.58 0.29
CA SER A 165 -21.92 8.49 1.49
C SER A 165 -21.64 9.60 2.50
N GLU A 166 -20.42 10.15 2.50
CA GLU A 166 -20.02 11.28 3.35
C GLU A 166 -20.30 12.65 2.69
N GLN A 167 -20.79 12.68 1.44
CA GLN A 167 -21.26 13.93 0.86
C GLN A 167 -22.49 14.43 1.61
N SER A 168 -22.36 15.61 2.21
CA SER A 168 -23.47 16.35 2.82
C SER A 168 -24.08 17.34 1.81
N TYR A 169 -24.79 18.36 2.29
CA TYR A 169 -25.42 19.38 1.43
C TYR A 169 -24.45 20.14 0.51
N LYS A 170 -23.14 20.13 0.81
CA LYS A 170 -22.10 20.72 -0.04
C LYS A 170 -21.21 19.61 -0.59
N ILE A 171 -21.27 19.40 -1.91
CA ILE A 171 -20.40 18.45 -2.61
C ILE A 171 -18.96 18.96 -2.51
N THR A 172 -18.12 18.20 -1.81
CA THR A 172 -16.69 18.44 -1.70
C THR A 172 -16.01 17.80 -2.89
N LYS A 173 -15.06 18.49 -3.53
CA LYS A 173 -14.27 17.88 -4.62
C LYS A 173 -13.52 16.66 -4.10
N MET A 174 -13.41 15.64 -4.94
CA MET A 174 -12.75 14.38 -4.59
C MET A 174 -11.31 14.55 -4.07
N ASP A 175 -10.52 15.40 -4.72
CA ASP A 175 -9.14 15.63 -4.29
C ASP A 175 -9.09 16.30 -2.91
N LEU A 176 -10.04 17.19 -2.61
CA LEU A 176 -10.13 17.81 -1.29
C LEU A 176 -10.57 16.80 -0.21
N TYR A 177 -11.43 15.84 -0.57
CA TYR A 177 -11.80 14.73 0.30
C TYR A 177 -10.57 13.87 0.65
N ILE A 178 -9.82 13.41 -0.35
CA ILE A 178 -8.58 12.63 -0.15
C ILE A 178 -7.57 13.43 0.67
N LYS A 179 -7.36 14.72 0.39
CA LYS A 179 -6.45 15.57 1.19
C LYS A 179 -6.85 15.63 2.65
N ASN A 180 -8.14 15.75 2.96
CA ASN A 180 -8.60 15.75 4.35
C ASN A 180 -8.30 14.42 5.04
N LEU A 181 -8.49 13.28 4.36
CA LEU A 181 -8.11 11.97 4.89
C LEU A 181 -6.60 11.83 5.07
N LEU A 182 -5.81 12.18 4.05
CA LEU A 182 -4.35 12.16 4.10
C LEU A 182 -3.81 13.02 5.23
N ARG A 183 -4.41 14.20 5.48
CA ARG A 183 -4.04 15.05 6.62
C ARG A 183 -4.17 14.32 7.95
N ILE A 184 -5.22 13.52 8.14
CA ILE A 184 -5.43 12.75 9.38
C ILE A 184 -4.45 11.58 9.45
N ILE A 185 -4.33 10.81 8.37
CA ILE A 185 -3.46 9.63 8.29
C ILE A 185 -1.98 10.03 8.47
N GLN A 186 -1.50 11.01 7.72
CA GLN A 186 -0.10 11.46 7.75
C GLN A 186 0.32 12.06 9.07
N LYS A 187 -0.59 12.70 9.82
CA LYS A 187 -0.29 13.16 11.19
C LYS A 187 0.18 12.02 12.09
N VAL A 188 -0.37 10.83 11.89
CA VAL A 188 0.00 9.63 12.64
C VAL A 188 1.17 8.93 11.95
N THR A 189 1.07 8.61 10.66
CA THR A 189 2.07 7.74 10.00
C THR A 189 3.46 8.38 9.88
N LYS A 190 3.55 9.72 9.85
CA LYS A 190 4.82 10.46 9.96
C LYS A 190 5.56 10.18 11.27
N ASP A 191 4.83 10.25 12.38
CA ASP A 191 5.38 10.02 13.72
C ASP A 191 5.87 8.57 13.89
N TYR A 192 5.17 7.62 13.28
CA TYR A 192 5.50 6.20 13.34
C TYR A 192 6.40 5.72 12.20
N LYS A 193 6.78 6.61 11.26
CA LYS A 193 7.65 6.32 10.11
C LYS A 193 7.13 5.18 9.23
N VAL A 194 5.81 5.11 9.05
CA VAL A 194 5.12 4.05 8.30
C VAL A 194 4.73 4.56 6.92
N THR A 195 5.09 3.84 5.87
CA THR A 195 4.69 4.15 4.49
C THR A 195 3.21 3.87 4.31
N VAL A 196 2.52 4.69 3.53
CA VAL A 196 1.10 4.49 3.21
C VAL A 196 0.94 4.30 1.71
N LEU A 197 0.20 3.27 1.33
CA LEU A 197 -0.29 3.09 -0.02
C LEU A 197 -1.81 3.15 -0.01
N TYR A 198 -2.40 3.82 -1.00
CA TYR A 198 -3.83 3.72 -1.20
C TYR A 198 -4.16 3.57 -2.68
N THR A 199 -5.26 2.88 -2.96
CA THR A 199 -5.80 2.83 -4.31
C THR A 199 -6.81 3.95 -4.52
N ARG A 200 -6.93 4.43 -5.76
CA ARG A 200 -7.97 5.36 -6.21
C ARG A 200 -8.52 4.87 -7.55
N PRO A 201 -9.84 4.68 -7.68
CA PRO A 201 -10.45 4.33 -8.96
C PRO A 201 -10.31 5.46 -9.99
N GLU A 202 -10.10 5.10 -11.26
CA GLU A 202 -9.86 6.09 -12.32
C GLU A 202 -11.06 6.93 -12.73
N TYR A 203 -12.29 6.45 -12.50
CA TYR A 203 -13.49 7.26 -12.77
C TYR A 203 -13.59 8.52 -11.90
N PHE A 204 -12.79 8.62 -10.83
CA PHE A 204 -12.64 9.84 -10.03
C PHE A 204 -11.65 10.85 -10.63
N SER A 205 -11.05 10.58 -11.78
CA SER A 205 -10.31 11.58 -12.53
C SER A 205 -11.25 12.51 -13.27
N SER A 206 -10.99 13.81 -13.13
CA SER A 206 -11.63 14.82 -13.97
C SER A 206 -11.27 14.51 -15.43
N THR A 207 -12.27 14.49 -16.29
CA THR A 207 -12.15 13.97 -17.66
C THR A 207 -11.10 14.79 -18.44
N LYS A 208 -10.02 14.12 -18.87
CA LYS A 208 -8.85 14.65 -19.62
C LYS A 208 -7.74 15.34 -18.81
N GLU A 209 -7.52 15.02 -17.55
CA GLU A 209 -6.19 15.26 -16.99
C GLU A 209 -5.21 14.23 -17.56
N VAL A 210 -4.47 14.63 -18.61
CA VAL A 210 -3.18 14.01 -18.93
C VAL A 210 -2.43 13.89 -17.61
N ILE A 211 -1.71 12.78 -17.36
CA ILE A 211 -0.98 12.55 -16.11
C ILE A 211 -0.21 13.83 -15.70
N GLU A 212 0.30 14.61 -16.66
CA GLU A 212 0.94 15.93 -16.52
C GLU A 212 0.15 17.01 -15.74
N ASN A 213 -1.18 16.97 -15.71
CA ASN A 213 -2.04 17.92 -14.99
C ASN A 213 -2.30 17.51 -13.53
N LEU A 214 -1.96 16.27 -13.16
CA LEU A 214 -2.13 15.81 -11.79
C LEU A 214 -1.15 16.52 -10.86
N GLU A 215 -1.55 16.73 -9.60
CA GLU A 215 -0.74 17.43 -8.61
C GLU A 215 0.69 16.84 -8.50
N PRO A 216 1.72 17.68 -8.33
CA PRO A 216 3.10 17.21 -8.29
C PRO A 216 3.35 16.27 -7.11
N CYS A 217 4.31 15.37 -7.28
CA CYS A 217 4.85 14.58 -6.17
C CYS A 217 5.96 15.37 -5.46
N PHE A 218 6.15 15.10 -4.16
CA PHE A 218 7.08 15.83 -3.31
C PHE A 218 8.18 14.92 -2.79
N GLU A 219 9.40 15.46 -2.66
CA GLU A 219 10.56 14.71 -2.15
C GLU A 219 10.41 14.31 -0.68
N PHE A 220 9.79 15.19 0.10
CA PHE A 220 9.66 15.06 1.55
C PHE A 220 8.20 14.88 1.96
N GLN A 221 8.00 14.07 3.00
CA GLN A 221 6.68 13.85 3.58
C GLN A 221 6.08 15.16 4.12
N THR A 222 5.11 15.67 3.36
CA THR A 222 4.38 16.91 3.61
C THR A 222 2.89 16.60 3.75
N LEU A 223 2.20 17.28 4.67
CA LEU A 223 0.77 17.07 4.86
C LEU A 223 0.02 17.31 3.55
N GLU A 224 -0.92 16.42 3.26
CA GLU A 224 -1.81 16.41 2.09
C GLU A 224 -1.11 16.13 0.76
N GLN A 225 0.18 15.79 0.78
CA GLN A 225 0.99 15.59 -0.43
C GLN A 225 1.41 14.14 -0.63
N LEU A 226 1.63 13.80 -1.90
CA LEU A 226 2.08 12.47 -2.34
C LEU A 226 3.58 12.45 -2.63
N ASN A 227 4.20 11.30 -2.42
CA ASN A 227 5.60 11.06 -2.76
C ASN A 227 5.72 10.23 -4.04
N TYR A 228 4.78 9.30 -4.23
CA TYR A 228 4.67 8.47 -5.43
C TYR A 228 3.27 8.50 -5.98
N ARG A 229 3.17 8.54 -7.31
CA ARG A 229 1.94 8.23 -8.04
C ARG A 229 2.23 7.13 -9.04
N ILE A 230 1.49 6.04 -8.94
CA ILE A 230 1.57 4.89 -9.83
C ILE A 230 0.30 4.87 -10.66
N HIS A 231 0.45 5.03 -11.98
CA HIS A 231 -0.65 4.92 -12.93
C HIS A 231 -0.47 3.66 -13.76
N MET A 232 -1.44 2.76 -13.69
CA MET A 232 -1.48 1.54 -14.49
C MET A 232 -2.51 1.67 -15.61
N MET A 233 -2.14 1.29 -16.83
CA MET A 233 -3.00 1.34 -18.01
C MET A 233 -2.89 0.05 -18.81
N TYR A 234 -4.00 -0.43 -19.37
CA TYR A 234 -3.97 -1.54 -20.31
C TYR A 234 -3.45 -1.05 -21.67
N ALA A 235 -2.34 -1.61 -22.14
CA ALA A 235 -1.66 -1.19 -23.37
C ALA A 235 -2.09 -1.99 -24.61
N GLY A 236 -2.91 -3.03 -24.44
CA GLY A 236 -3.24 -4.00 -25.50
C GLY A 236 -2.45 -5.29 -25.36
N ASP A 237 -2.85 -6.33 -26.09
CA ASP A 237 -2.12 -7.61 -26.20
C ASP A 237 -1.70 -8.22 -24.85
N ALA A 238 -2.60 -8.24 -23.86
CA ALA A 238 -2.35 -8.72 -22.49
C ALA A 238 -1.21 -7.99 -21.73
N THR A 239 -0.76 -6.85 -22.26
CA THR A 239 0.31 -6.03 -21.71
C THR A 239 -0.27 -4.82 -20.98
N TYR A 240 0.34 -4.49 -19.85
CA TYR A 240 0.02 -3.33 -19.03
C TYR A 240 1.22 -2.37 -19.00
N GLU A 241 0.96 -1.08 -19.18
CA GLU A 241 1.93 -0.01 -18.92
C GLU A 241 1.75 0.48 -17.48
N VAL A 242 2.84 0.59 -16.74
CA VAL A 242 2.89 1.30 -15.46
C VAL A 242 3.79 2.50 -15.57
N VAL A 243 3.24 3.65 -15.18
CA VAL A 243 3.94 4.90 -15.06
C VAL A 243 4.08 5.23 -13.57
N VAL A 244 5.30 5.17 -13.06
CA VAL A 244 5.62 5.61 -11.70
C VAL A 244 6.19 7.01 -11.76
N ARG A 245 5.53 7.96 -11.10
CA ARG A 245 6.00 9.34 -10.96
C ARG A 245 6.41 9.63 -9.53
N THR A 246 7.51 10.36 -9.40
CA THR A 246 8.05 10.94 -8.17
C THR A 246 8.31 12.44 -8.40
N HIS A 247 8.88 13.16 -7.43
CA HIS A 247 9.19 14.58 -7.60
C HIS A 247 10.26 14.86 -8.66
N GLU A 248 11.21 13.96 -8.81
CA GLU A 248 12.37 14.12 -9.70
C GLU A 248 12.20 13.45 -11.06
N LYS A 249 11.47 12.34 -11.10
CA LYS A 249 11.48 11.45 -12.26
C LYS A 249 10.14 10.79 -12.53
N GLN A 250 9.98 10.38 -13.78
CA GLN A 250 8.92 9.52 -14.26
C GLN A 250 9.53 8.29 -14.92
N ILE A 251 9.12 7.12 -14.45
CA ILE A 251 9.60 5.83 -14.93
C ILE A 251 8.42 5.14 -15.62
N LYS A 252 8.65 4.60 -16.81
CA LYS A 252 7.70 3.74 -17.49
C LYS A 252 8.22 2.31 -17.51
N ARG A 253 7.33 1.36 -17.24
CA ARG A 253 7.59 -0.08 -17.28
C ARG A 253 6.40 -0.79 -17.91
N HIS A 254 6.66 -1.96 -18.46
CA HIS A 254 5.61 -2.81 -19.02
C HIS A 254 5.65 -4.16 -18.34
N PHE A 255 4.49 -4.77 -18.17
CA PHE A 255 4.39 -6.12 -17.70
C PHE A 255 3.20 -6.83 -18.33
N ILE A 256 3.24 -8.15 -18.29
CA ILE A 256 2.11 -9.01 -18.65
C ILE A 256 1.60 -9.72 -17.39
N VAL A 257 0.31 -10.04 -17.37
CA VAL A 257 -0.28 -10.89 -16.33
C VAL A 257 -0.46 -12.28 -16.90
N CYS A 258 0.30 -13.25 -16.38
CA CYS A 258 0.20 -14.66 -16.76
C CYS A 258 -0.06 -15.52 -15.52
N ASP A 259 -1.10 -16.36 -15.55
CA ASP A 259 -1.48 -17.25 -14.44
C ASP A 259 -1.62 -16.57 -13.07
N GLY A 260 -2.01 -15.28 -13.06
CA GLY A 260 -2.13 -14.46 -11.86
C GLY A 260 -0.83 -13.82 -11.38
N PHE A 261 0.25 -13.89 -12.16
CA PHE A 261 1.54 -13.28 -11.86
C PHE A 261 1.90 -12.14 -12.80
N ILE A 262 2.56 -11.14 -12.24
CA ILE A 262 3.19 -10.07 -13.01
C ILE A 262 4.55 -10.55 -13.52
N THR A 263 4.73 -10.50 -14.83
CA THR A 263 6.04 -10.68 -15.48
C THR A 263 6.44 -9.37 -16.14
N TRP A 264 7.47 -8.73 -15.60
CA TRP A 264 8.04 -7.49 -16.15
C TRP A 264 8.76 -7.77 -17.48
N LEU A 265 8.58 -6.89 -18.47
CA LEU A 265 9.18 -6.96 -19.80
C LEU A 265 10.50 -6.20 -19.89
#